data_AF-A0AAV8XJU0-F1
#
_entry.id   AF-A0AAV8XJU0-F1
#
_cell.length_a   1.000
_cell.length_b   1.000
_cell.length_c   1.000
_cell.angle_alpha   90.00
_cell.angle_beta   90.00
_cell.angle_gamma   90.00
#
_symmetry.space_group_name_H-M   'P 1'
#
loop_
_entity.id
_entity.type
_entity.pdbx_description
1 polymer ?
#
loop_
_entity_poly.entity_id
_entity_poly.type
_entity_poly.pdbx_seq_one_letter_code
_entity_poly.pdbx_strand_id
1 'polypeptide(L)'
;MLAKITSAWVRREVNPNNFEAILGHINKVNYVNPNIKEGKGDLFSWPEYFSLAHCVSQDFHMGQSIVTLFKKCFGELLMQNKNLGEVAELILPERDIYCMITKTW
;
A
#
# COMPACT_ATOMS: atom_id res chain seq x y z
N MET A 1 11.39 -18.77 -11.17
CA MET A 1 10.24 -19.29 -10.42
C MET A 1 9.40 -18.09 -10.00
N LEU A 2 8.51 -17.63 -10.90
CA LEU A 2 7.63 -16.47 -10.71
C LEU A 2 6.21 -16.99 -10.79
N ALA A 3 5.44 -16.83 -9.72
CA ALA A 3 4.03 -17.22 -9.71
C ALA A 3 3.28 -16.32 -10.70
N LYS A 4 2.89 -16.90 -11.85
CA LYS A 4 1.91 -16.32 -12.74
C LYS A 4 0.60 -16.22 -11.95
N ILE A 5 0.23 -15.00 -11.56
CA ILE A 5 -1.15 -14.70 -11.20
C ILE A 5 -1.95 -14.87 -12.50
N THR A 6 -2.47 -16.07 -12.69
CA THR A 6 -3.31 -16.40 -13.85
C THR A 6 -4.55 -15.52 -13.81
N SER A 7 -4.82 -14.86 -14.92
CA SER A 7 -5.92 -13.94 -15.24
C SER A 7 -7.33 -14.54 -15.15
N ALA A 8 -7.53 -15.59 -14.35
CA ALA A 8 -8.81 -16.27 -14.16
C ALA A 8 -9.77 -15.55 -13.18
N TRP A 9 -9.31 -14.55 -12.42
CA TRP A 9 -10.11 -13.87 -11.40
C TRP A 9 -10.71 -12.51 -11.82
N VAL A 10 -10.43 -12.01 -13.04
CA VAL A 10 -10.83 -10.64 -13.47
C VAL A 10 -11.85 -10.63 -14.62
N ARG A 11 -12.45 -11.76 -14.98
CA ARG A 11 -13.59 -11.78 -15.92
C ARG A 11 -14.68 -12.75 -15.48
N ARG A 12 -15.37 -12.42 -14.39
CA ARG A 12 -16.82 -12.69 -14.35
C ARG A 12 -17.49 -11.43 -14.86
N GLU A 13 -18.20 -11.54 -15.97
CA GLU A 13 -19.04 -10.46 -16.48
C GLU A 13 -19.98 -10.01 -15.36
N VAL A 14 -19.75 -8.80 -14.85
CA VAL A 14 -20.63 -8.18 -13.87
C VAL A 14 -21.91 -7.82 -14.60
N ASN A 15 -22.97 -8.61 -14.37
CA ASN A 15 -24.31 -8.24 -14.81
C ASN A 15 -24.68 -6.91 -14.12
N PRO A 16 -24.98 -5.83 -14.87
CA PRO A 16 -25.29 -4.51 -14.29
C PRO A 16 -26.44 -4.55 -13.26
N ASN A 17 -27.39 -5.48 -13.44
CA ASN A 17 -28.54 -5.65 -12.55
C ASN A 17 -28.20 -6.33 -11.22
N ASN A 18 -26.98 -6.87 -11.08
CA ASN A 18 -26.48 -7.48 -9.85
C ASN A 18 -25.58 -6.55 -9.03
N PHE A 19 -25.30 -5.33 -9.49
CA PHE A 19 -24.44 -4.40 -8.74
C PHE A 19 -25.02 -4.07 -7.35
N GLU A 20 -26.31 -3.77 -7.28
CA GLU A 20 -27.02 -3.51 -6.01
C GLU A 20 -27.08 -4.75 -5.11
N ALA A 21 -27.18 -5.95 -5.69
CA ALA A 21 -27.13 -7.21 -4.93
C ALA A 21 -25.72 -7.48 -4.37
N ILE A 22 -24.68 -7.13 -5.13
CA ILE A 22 -23.28 -7.22 -4.70
C ILE A 22 -22.99 -6.20 -3.60
N LEU A 23 -23.43 -4.94 -3.75
CA LEU A 23 -23.32 -3.93 -2.71
C LEU A 23 -24.09 -4.34 -1.44
N GLY A 24 -25.29 -4.91 -1.60
CA GLY A 24 -26.08 -5.45 -0.50
C GLY A 24 -25.40 -6.63 0.21
N HIS A 25 -24.60 -7.43 -0.49
CA HIS A 25 -23.79 -8.49 0.10
C HIS A 25 -22.55 -7.93 0.81
N ILE A 26 -21.81 -7.03 0.17
CA ILE A 26 -20.62 -6.36 0.75
C ILE A 26 -21.00 -5.61 2.04
N ASN A 27 -22.14 -4.91 2.05
CA ASN A 27 -22.63 -4.20 3.23
C ASN A 27 -23.18 -5.12 4.33
N LYS A 28 -23.55 -6.37 4.01
CA LYS A 28 -24.03 -7.36 5.01
C LYS A 28 -22.91 -8.21 5.58
N VAL A 29 -21.84 -8.44 4.82
CA VAL A 29 -20.70 -9.21 5.26
C VAL A 29 -19.65 -8.23 5.78
N ASN A 30 -19.64 -8.00 7.08
CA ASN A 30 -18.47 -7.41 7.75
C ASN A 30 -17.31 -8.39 7.60
N TYR A 31 -16.63 -8.36 6.44
CA TYR A 31 -15.44 -9.16 6.19
C TYR A 31 -14.27 -8.52 6.93
N VAL A 32 -14.30 -8.65 8.26
CA VAL A 32 -13.20 -8.23 9.11
C VAL A 32 -12.17 -9.34 9.05
N ASN A 33 -11.07 -9.10 8.34
CA ASN A 33 -9.92 -9.98 8.46
C ASN A 33 -9.40 -9.84 9.91
N PRO A 34 -9.44 -10.90 10.75
CA PRO A 34 -9.04 -10.80 12.15
C PRO A 34 -7.56 -10.45 12.33
N ASN A 35 -6.76 -10.56 11.26
CA ASN A 35 -5.35 -10.17 11.25
C ASN A 35 -5.13 -8.69 10.92
N ILE A 36 -6.18 -7.92 10.62
CA ILE A 36 -6.11 -6.48 10.35
C ILE A 36 -6.72 -5.74 11.53
N LYS A 37 -5.94 -4.81 12.10
CA LYS A 37 -6.38 -3.92 13.16
C LYS A 37 -6.24 -2.49 12.67
N GLU A 38 -7.35 -1.75 12.69
CA GLU A 38 -7.35 -0.32 12.40
C GLU A 38 -7.13 0.47 13.69
N GLY A 39 -6.28 1.49 13.63
CA GLY A 39 -5.98 2.38 14.74
C GLY A 39 -6.07 3.84 14.32
N LYS A 40 -6.42 4.72 15.27
CA LYS A 40 -6.36 6.18 15.09
C LYS A 40 -5.14 6.73 15.81
N GLY A 41 -4.37 7.58 15.14
CA GLY A 41 -3.17 8.20 15.72
C GLY A 41 -2.21 8.70 14.65
N ASP A 42 -1.06 9.19 15.10
CA ASP A 42 0.06 9.47 14.21
C ASP A 42 0.75 8.17 13.80
N LEU A 43 1.05 8.01 12.51
CA LEU A 43 1.68 6.82 11.97
C LEU A 43 3.10 6.64 12.52
N PHE A 44 3.82 7.74 12.75
CA PHE A 44 5.20 7.69 13.22
C PHE A 44 5.33 7.45 14.72
N SER A 45 4.27 7.72 15.50
CA SER A 45 4.23 7.41 16.93
C SER A 45 3.93 5.94 17.24
N TRP A 46 3.66 5.13 16.21
CA TRP A 46 3.57 3.68 16.39
C TRP A 46 4.90 3.10 16.86
N PRO A 47 4.88 2.09 17.75
CA PRO A 47 6.07 1.49 18.30
C PRO A 47 7.07 1.08 17.21
N GLU A 48 8.34 1.38 17.46
CA GLU A 48 9.45 1.20 16.52
C GLU A 48 9.66 -0.26 16.08
N TYR A 49 9.28 -1.23 16.93
CA TYR A 49 9.33 -2.65 16.58
C TYR A 49 8.35 -3.06 15.47
N PHE A 50 7.45 -2.17 15.03
CA PHE A 50 6.65 -2.36 13.82
C PHE A 50 7.30 -1.67 12.62
N SER A 51 7.51 -2.44 11.54
CA SER A 51 7.86 -1.87 10.25
C SER A 51 6.72 -1.00 9.69
N LEU A 52 7.07 0.04 8.94
CA LEU A 52 6.10 0.88 8.25
C LEU A 52 6.09 0.58 6.75
N ALA A 53 4.90 0.60 6.15
CA ALA A 53 4.73 0.43 4.72
C ALA A 53 3.94 1.58 4.11
N HIS A 54 4.36 2.08 2.95
CA HIS A 54 3.66 3.11 2.19
C HIS A 54 3.69 2.84 0.69
N CYS A 55 2.65 3.29 -0.03
CA CYS A 55 2.63 3.24 -1.49
C CYS A 55 3.05 4.61 -2.02
N VAL A 56 4.02 4.63 -2.93
CA VAL A 56 4.59 5.86 -3.51
C VAL A 56 4.53 5.82 -5.04
N SER A 57 4.72 6.98 -5.65
CA SER A 57 4.97 7.13 -7.08
C SER A 57 6.46 6.97 -7.34
N GLN A 58 6.82 6.58 -8.56
CA GLN A 58 8.21 6.35 -8.95
C GLN A 58 9.07 7.62 -8.82
N ASP A 59 8.47 8.79 -9.04
CA ASP A 59 9.13 10.08 -8.90
C ASP A 59 9.05 10.67 -7.48
N PHE A 60 8.39 9.98 -6.54
CA PHE A 60 8.05 10.44 -5.19
C PHE A 60 7.49 11.88 -5.15
N HIS A 61 6.86 12.35 -6.24
CA HIS A 61 6.18 13.64 -6.34
C HIS A 61 4.73 13.55 -5.87
N MET A 62 4.54 13.06 -4.64
CA MET A 62 3.23 13.15 -4.01
C MET A 62 3.05 14.53 -3.36
N GLY A 63 1.93 15.19 -3.69
CA GLY A 63 1.56 16.51 -3.19
C GLY A 63 1.47 16.59 -1.65
N GLN A 64 1.53 17.84 -1.14
CA GLN A 64 1.68 18.24 0.26
C GLN A 64 0.89 17.40 1.29
N SER A 65 1.56 16.46 1.96
CA SER A 65 1.13 15.77 3.20
C SER A 65 2.33 15.03 3.82
N ILE A 66 2.12 13.91 4.54
CA ILE A 66 3.08 12.97 5.18
C ILE A 66 4.41 12.79 4.40
N VAL A 67 4.36 12.99 3.08
CA VAL A 67 5.46 13.13 2.13
C VAL A 67 6.57 14.09 2.59
N THR A 68 6.31 15.17 3.32
CA THR A 68 7.37 16.10 3.78
C THR A 68 8.25 15.49 4.87
N LEU A 69 7.64 14.73 5.78
CA LEU A 69 8.37 13.91 6.76
C LEU A 69 9.10 12.79 6.02
N PHE A 70 8.44 12.21 5.02
CA PHE A 70 9.05 11.21 4.18
C PHE A 70 10.27 11.75 3.41
N LYS A 71 10.21 12.89 2.73
CA LYS A 71 11.33 13.45 1.97
C LYS A 71 12.56 13.77 2.83
N LYS A 72 12.36 14.15 4.10
CA LYS A 72 13.47 14.34 5.06
C LYS A 72 14.12 13.01 5.47
N CYS A 73 13.35 11.94 5.56
CA CYS A 73 13.83 10.62 6.01
C CYS A 73 14.20 9.66 4.86
N PHE A 74 13.72 9.89 3.62
CA PHE A 74 13.76 8.92 2.52
C PHE A 74 14.45 9.43 1.26
N GLY A 75 15.33 10.44 1.37
CA GLY A 75 16.25 10.77 0.27
C GLY A 75 17.03 9.55 -0.23
N GLU A 76 17.32 8.60 0.67
CA GLU A 76 17.96 7.33 0.34
C GLU A 76 17.09 6.37 -0.47
N LEU A 77 15.76 6.38 -0.29
CA LEU A 77 14.87 5.53 -1.09
C LEU A 77 14.82 5.99 -2.55
N LEU A 78 14.88 7.30 -2.80
CA LEU A 78 14.95 7.87 -4.15
C LEU A 78 16.19 7.41 -4.91
N MET A 79 17.32 7.23 -4.22
CA MET A 79 18.58 6.78 -4.83
C MET A 79 18.51 5.32 -5.33
N GLN A 80 17.52 4.54 -4.89
CA GLN A 80 17.38 3.14 -5.30
C GLN A 80 16.76 2.96 -6.69
N ASN A 81 16.21 4.03 -7.29
CA ASN A 81 15.67 4.07 -8.66
C ASN A 81 14.74 2.88 -8.99
N LYS A 82 13.82 2.57 -8.07
CA LYS A 82 12.86 1.47 -8.21
C LYS A 82 11.79 1.79 -9.25
N ASN A 83 11.35 0.76 -9.97
CA ASN A 83 10.33 0.80 -11.00
C ASN A 83 8.96 0.38 -10.46
N LEU A 84 7.91 0.60 -11.27
CA LEU A 84 6.55 0.19 -10.96
C LEU A 84 6.47 -1.30 -10.55
N GLY A 85 5.82 -1.57 -9.42
CA GLY A 85 5.66 -2.91 -8.84
C GLY A 85 6.83 -3.35 -7.96
N GLU A 86 7.93 -2.60 -7.92
CA GLU A 86 9.05 -2.87 -7.03
C GLU A 86 8.86 -2.23 -5.65
N VAL A 87 9.65 -2.68 -4.68
CA VAL A 87 9.69 -2.16 -3.31
C VAL A 87 11.05 -1.51 -3.07
N ALA A 88 11.03 -0.28 -2.56
CA ALA A 88 12.20 0.40 -2.00
C ALA A 88 12.24 0.15 -0.49
N GLU A 89 13.41 -0.15 0.05
CA GLU A 89 13.57 -0.59 1.43
C GLU A 89 14.58 0.31 2.15
N LEU A 90 14.24 0.79 3.35
CA LEU A 90 15.15 1.50 4.23
C LEU A 90 15.20 0.78 5.57
N ILE A 91 16.36 0.19 5.85
CA ILE A 91 16.62 -0.56 7.09
C ILE A 91 17.31 0.39 8.06
N LEU A 92 16.62 0.78 9.13
CA LEU A 92 17.15 1.67 10.16
C LEU A 92 17.38 0.88 11.45
N PRO A 93 18.25 1.36 12.36
CA PRO A 93 18.47 0.69 13.65
C PRO A 93 17.20 0.49 14.48
N GLU A 94 16.25 1.43 14.36
CA GLU A 94 15.01 1.44 15.15
C GLU A 94 13.84 0.83 14.40
N ARG A 95 13.81 0.89 13.06
CA ARG A 95 12.63 0.52 12.27
C ARG A 95 12.91 0.30 10.78
N ASP A 96 12.29 -0.72 10.20
CA ASP A 96 12.31 -0.95 8.76
C ASP A 96 11.16 -0.26 8.05
N ILE A 97 11.45 0.29 6.87
CA ILE A 97 10.47 1.04 6.08
C ILE A 97 10.43 0.52 4.65
N TYR A 98 9.21 0.20 4.20
CA TYR A 98 8.94 -0.40 2.89
C TYR A 98 8.06 0.51 2.04
N CYS A 99 8.54 0.89 0.86
CA CYS A 99 7.83 1.75 -0.07
C CYS A 99 7.54 1.01 -1.37
N MET A 100 6.28 0.67 -1.62
CA MET A 100 5.87 0.02 -2.87
C MET A 100 5.62 1.07 -3.97
N ILE A 101 6.28 0.92 -5.11
CA ILE A 101 6.06 1.80 -6.26
C ILE A 101 4.78 1.35 -6.98
N THR A 102 3.73 2.15 -6.87
CA THR A 102 2.40 1.81 -7.41
C THR A 102 1.96 2.70 -8.56
N LYS A 103 2.69 3.79 -8.81
CA LYS A 103 2.42 4.73 -9.89
C LYS A 103 3.71 5.20 -10.52
N THR A 104 3.64 5.55 -11.80
CA THR A 104 4.75 6.18 -12.53
C THR A 104 4.79 7.70 -12.35
N TRP A 105 3.66 8.33 -11.98
CA TRP A 105 3.48 9.76 -11.74
C TRP A 105 2.32 10.00 -10.76
#